data_AF-F6DKV9-F1
#
_entry.id   AF-F6DKV9-F1
#
_cell.length_a   1.000
_cell.length_b   1.000
_cell.length_c   1.000
_cell.angle_alpha   90.00
_cell.angle_beta   90.00
_cell.angle_gamma   90.00
#
_symmetry.space_group_name_H-M   'P 1'
#
loop_
_entity.id
_entity.type
_entity.pdbx_description
1 polymer ?
#
loop_
_entity_poly.entity_id
_entity_poly.type
_entity_poly.pdbx_seq_one_letter_code
_entity_poly.pdbx_strand_id
1 'polypeptide(L)'
;MNKKEQLYVSLMVIPPPEDCEAKFLIDQGYLTKQGEYTPKALEFMTEYIEHKKEPLYRAIIEAGEGARRSEIMERAGIRQMGVFADTANKLVEEGRLRKEKGKYYPVK
;
A
#
# COMPACT_ATOMS: atom_id res chain seq x y z
N MET A 1 11.85 -3.10 9.42
CA MET A 1 10.69 -2.82 8.56
C MET A 1 10.81 -1.39 8.05
N ASN A 2 10.39 -1.07 6.82
CA ASN A 2 10.45 0.30 6.33
C ASN A 2 9.49 1.17 7.16
N LYS A 3 9.97 2.24 7.80
CA LYS A 3 9.16 3.10 8.66
C LYS A 3 7.96 3.71 7.93
N LYS A 4 8.10 4.02 6.63
CA LYS A 4 7.00 4.55 5.81
C LYS A 4 5.94 3.49 5.52
N GLU A 5 6.36 2.25 5.27
CA GLU A 5 5.42 1.14 5.06
C GLU A 5 4.63 0.83 6.33
N GLN A 6 5.30 0.85 7.48
CA GLN A 6 4.63 0.69 8.77
C GLN A 6 3.60 1.79 8.99
N LEU A 7 3.97 3.06 8.79
CA LEU A 7 3.03 4.18 8.91
C LEU A 7 1.83 4.04 7.97
N TYR A 8 2.05 3.62 6.73
CA TYR A 8 0.94 3.36 5.80
C TYR A 8 0.00 2.27 6.34
N VAL A 9 0.54 1.16 6.83
CA VAL A 9 -0.28 0.08 7.42
C VAL A 9 -1.04 0.56 8.65
N SER A 10 -0.39 1.31 9.54
CA SER A 10 -1.03 1.93 10.71
C SER A 10 -2.16 2.88 10.32
N LEU A 11 -2.03 3.57 9.19
CA LEU A 11 -3.08 4.44 8.66
C LEU A 11 -4.18 3.68 7.92
N MET A 12 -3.98 2.44 7.47
CA MET A 12 -5.06 1.66 6.84
C MET A 12 -6.00 0.99 7.83
N VAL A 13 -5.57 0.86 9.09
CA VAL A 13 -6.34 0.27 10.18
C VAL A 13 -6.37 1.29 11.31
N ILE A 14 -7.36 2.19 11.31
CA ILE A 14 -7.48 3.21 12.37
C ILE A 14 -7.59 2.48 13.72
N PRO A 15 -6.58 2.60 14.60
CA PRO A 15 -6.61 1.93 15.89
C PRO A 15 -7.66 2.60 16.80
N PRO A 16 -8.19 1.88 17.82
CA PRO A 16 -9.10 2.45 18.79
C PRO A 16 -8.52 3.73 19.43
N PRO A 17 -9.32 4.76 19.74
CA PRO A 17 -8.81 6.06 20.22
C PRO A 17 -7.95 6.00 21.50
N GLU A 18 -8.16 4.97 22.31
CA GLU A 18 -7.45 4.69 23.56
C GLU A 18 -6.12 3.93 23.37
N ASP A 19 -5.81 3.51 22.15
CA ASP A 19 -4.54 2.86 21.80
C ASP A 19 -3.39 3.88 21.78
N CYS A 20 -2.21 3.43 22.22
CA CYS A 20 -0.97 4.19 22.08
C CYS A 20 -0.67 4.53 20.61
N GLU A 21 -1.05 3.66 19.68
CA GLU A 21 -0.88 3.92 18.24
C GLU A 21 -1.79 5.05 17.74
N ALA A 22 -3.06 5.10 18.18
CA ALA A 22 -3.98 6.18 17.85
C ALA A 22 -3.44 7.52 18.36
N LYS A 23 -2.98 7.54 19.62
CA LYS A 23 -2.39 8.74 20.22
C LYS A 23 -1.14 9.20 19.46
N PHE A 24 -0.26 8.28 19.08
CA PHE A 24 0.91 8.61 18.27
C PHE A 24 0.51 9.23 16.92
N LEU A 25 -0.45 8.65 16.21
CA LEU A 25 -0.92 9.19 14.93
C LEU A 25 -1.58 10.57 15.06
N ILE A 26 -2.30 10.82 16.16
CA ILE A 26 -2.86 12.13 16.50
C ILE A 26 -1.73 13.14 16.78
N ASP A 27 -0.76 12.79 17.62
CA ASP A 27 0.36 13.67 17.99
C ASP A 27 1.25 14.00 16.77
N GLN A 28 1.36 13.06 15.82
CA GLN A 28 2.04 13.29 14.55
C GLN A 28 1.19 14.07 13.53
N GLY A 29 -0.06 14.39 13.85
CA GLY A 29 -0.97 15.16 12.99
C GLY A 29 -1.51 14.38 11.80
N TYR A 30 -1.54 13.04 11.87
CA TYR A 30 -2.16 12.20 10.85
C TYR A 30 -3.65 11.97 11.11
N LEU A 31 -4.06 11.87 12.38
CA LEU A 31 -5.46 11.71 12.77
C LEU A 31 -5.96 12.90 13.60
N THR A 32 -7.26 13.19 13.51
CA THR A 32 -7.95 14.08 14.45
C THR A 32 -8.20 13.35 15.78
N LYS A 33 -8.54 14.09 16.84
CA LYS A 33 -8.92 13.48 18.13
C LYS A 33 -10.15 12.58 18.03
N GLN A 34 -10.97 12.78 16.99
CA GLN A 34 -12.15 11.99 16.66
C GLN A 34 -11.80 10.74 15.82
N GLY A 35 -10.52 10.53 15.47
CA GLY A 35 -10.06 9.39 14.68
C GLY A 35 -10.22 9.58 13.18
N GLU A 36 -10.45 10.80 12.68
CA GLU A 36 -10.60 11.07 11.25
C GLU A 36 -9.24 11.34 10.60
N TYR A 37 -9.05 10.96 9.33
CA TYR A 37 -7.83 11.31 8.60
C TYR A 37 -7.74 12.81 8.37
N THR A 38 -6.57 13.36 8.66
CA THR A 38 -6.21 14.72 8.26
C THR A 38 -5.80 14.77 6.78
N PRO A 39 -5.75 15.96 6.16
CA PRO A 39 -5.17 16.13 4.83
C PRO A 39 -3.75 15.56 4.71
N LYS A 40 -2.93 15.71 5.77
CA LYS A 40 -1.56 15.14 5.85
C LYS A 40 -1.56 13.62 5.72
N ALA A 41 -2.51 12.93 6.34
CA ALA A 41 -2.64 11.48 6.20
C ALA A 41 -3.07 11.07 4.80
N LEU A 42 -4.08 11.75 4.25
CA LEU A 42 -4.57 11.46 2.90
C LEU A 42 -3.48 11.67 1.84
N GLU A 43 -2.74 12.77 1.93
CA GLU A 43 -1.60 13.08 1.08
C GLU A 43 -0.52 11.99 1.20
N PHE A 44 -0.09 11.67 2.43
CA PHE A 44 0.90 10.62 2.65
C PHE A 44 0.47 9.27 2.08
N MET A 45 -0.78 8.84 2.33
CA MET A 45 -1.27 7.54 1.84
C MET A 45 -1.30 7.50 0.31
N THR A 46 -1.73 8.59 -0.31
CA THR A 46 -1.80 8.73 -1.78
C THR A 46 -0.39 8.68 -2.37
N GLU A 47 0.52 9.52 -1.89
CA GLU A 47 1.92 9.55 -2.37
C GLU A 47 2.64 8.23 -2.14
N TYR A 48 2.40 7.58 -0.99
CA TYR A 48 3.05 6.32 -0.68
C TYR A 48 2.67 5.24 -1.68
N ILE A 49 1.39 5.09 -2.00
CA ILE A 49 0.94 4.13 -3.02
C ILE A 49 1.43 4.53 -4.40
N GLU A 50 1.37 5.81 -4.76
CA GLU A 50 1.87 6.31 -6.04
C GLU A 50 3.32 5.90 -6.28
N HIS A 51 4.19 6.08 -5.27
CA HIS A 51 5.59 5.68 -5.31
C HIS A 51 5.82 4.17 -5.39
N LYS A 52 4.83 3.34 -5.02
CA LYS A 52 4.92 1.87 -5.08
C LYS A 52 4.43 1.27 -6.39
N LYS A 53 3.63 2.00 -7.16
CA LYS A 53 3.05 1.52 -8.43
C LYS A 53 4.11 1.09 -9.43
N GLU A 54 5.07 1.96 -9.74
CA GLU A 54 6.06 1.68 -10.78
C GLU A 54 7.01 0.51 -10.41
N PRO A 55 7.57 0.44 -9.18
CA PRO A 55 8.31 -0.73 -8.74
C PRO A 55 7.51 -2.03 -8.81
N LEU A 56 6.24 -2.00 -8.40
CA LEU A 56 5.38 -3.18 -8.43
C LEU A 56 5.07 -3.62 -9.87
N TYR A 57 4.75 -2.67 -10.74
CA TYR A 57 4.47 -2.95 -12.14
C TYR A 57 5.66 -3.63 -12.84
N ARG A 58 6.87 -3.09 -12.64
CA ARG A 58 8.11 -3.70 -13.17
C ARG A 58 8.35 -5.09 -12.60
N ALA A 59 8.18 -5.26 -11.29
CA ALA A 59 8.35 -6.56 -10.64
C ALA A 59 7.41 -7.62 -11.21
N ILE A 60 6.15 -7.27 -11.53
CA ILE A 60 5.19 -8.19 -12.16
C ILE A 60 5.64 -8.58 -13.57
N ILE A 61 6.10 -7.62 -14.38
CA ILE A 61 6.59 -7.89 -15.74
C ILE A 61 7.82 -8.79 -15.71
N GLU A 62 8.81 -8.44 -14.90
CA GLU A 62 10.11 -9.13 -14.84
C GLU A 62 10.01 -10.53 -14.20
N ALA A 63 9.05 -10.76 -13.32
CA ALA A 63 8.87 -12.06 -12.70
C ALA A 63 8.10 -13.04 -13.61
N GLY A 64 7.23 -12.52 -14.49
CA GLY A 64 6.45 -13.31 -15.45
C GLY A 64 5.23 -14.03 -14.84
N GLU A 65 4.42 -14.66 -15.69
CA GLU A 65 3.09 -15.19 -15.34
C GLU A 65 3.11 -16.32 -14.28
N GLY A 66 4.24 -17.02 -14.14
CA GLY A 66 4.43 -18.13 -13.21
C GLY A 66 4.93 -17.74 -11.82
N ALA A 67 5.33 -16.47 -11.63
CA ALA A 67 5.99 -16.04 -10.41
C ALA A 67 5.10 -16.16 -9.16
N ARG A 68 5.75 -16.43 -8.02
CA ARG A 68 5.09 -16.41 -6.73
C ARG A 68 4.86 -14.97 -6.29
N ARG A 69 3.74 -14.71 -5.63
CA ARG A 69 3.42 -13.36 -5.11
C ARG A 69 4.51 -12.84 -4.17
N SER A 70 5.06 -13.70 -3.31
CA SER A 70 6.16 -13.35 -2.40
C SER A 70 7.40 -12.83 -3.13
N GLU A 71 7.72 -13.41 -4.29
CA GLU A 71 8.85 -13.00 -5.12
C GLU A 71 8.60 -11.62 -5.76
N ILE A 72 7.38 -11.39 -6.29
CA ILE A 72 6.98 -10.09 -6.83
C ILE A 72 7.05 -9.01 -5.74
N MET A 73 6.54 -9.31 -4.55
CA MET A 73 6.56 -8.39 -3.40
C MET A 73 7.99 -8.03 -2.97
N GLU A 74 8.87 -9.03 -2.91
CA GLU A 74 10.28 -8.84 -2.57
C GLU A 74 10.97 -7.92 -3.59
N ARG A 75 10.80 -8.19 -4.89
CA ARG A 75 11.34 -7.35 -5.98
C ARG A 75 10.80 -5.92 -5.95
N ALA A 76 9.52 -5.75 -5.62
CA ALA A 76 8.88 -4.43 -5.50
C ALA A 76 9.26 -3.67 -4.21
N GLY A 77 10.01 -4.30 -3.30
CA GLY A 77 10.32 -3.74 -1.99
C GLY A 77 9.06 -3.49 -1.16
N ILE A 78 8.10 -4.41 -1.22
CA ILE A 78 6.85 -4.43 -0.46
C ILE A 78 6.91 -5.63 0.48
N ARG A 79 6.68 -5.42 1.77
CA ARG A 79 6.67 -6.48 2.78
C ARG A 79 5.26 -6.85 3.20
N GLN A 80 4.34 -5.91 3.13
CA GLN A 80 2.99 -6.07 3.65
C GLN A 80 2.00 -6.43 2.54
N MET A 81 1.20 -7.48 2.78
CA MET A 81 0.24 -7.97 1.77
C MET A 81 -0.85 -6.95 1.44
N GLY A 82 -1.29 -6.17 2.44
CA GLY A 82 -2.25 -5.07 2.22
C GLY A 82 -1.71 -4.03 1.24
N VAL A 83 -0.47 -3.57 1.46
CA VAL A 83 0.21 -2.63 0.56
C VAL A 83 0.32 -3.17 -0.86
N PHE A 84 0.67 -4.45 -1.02
CA PHE A 84 0.69 -5.10 -2.32
C PHE A 84 -0.69 -5.08 -2.99
N ALA A 85 -1.74 -5.46 -2.26
CA ALA A 85 -3.10 -5.52 -2.79
C ALA A 85 -3.61 -4.14 -3.20
N ASP A 86 -3.42 -3.11 -2.36
CA ASP A 86 -3.87 -1.74 -2.64
C ASP A 86 -3.15 -1.15 -3.85
N THR A 87 -1.81 -1.31 -3.91
CA THR A 87 -1.01 -0.85 -5.04
C THR A 87 -1.40 -1.56 -6.33
N ALA A 88 -1.59 -2.89 -6.28
CA ALA A 88 -1.97 -3.67 -7.44
C ALA A 88 -3.39 -3.33 -7.92
N ASN A 89 -4.33 -3.10 -7.01
CA ASN A 89 -5.68 -2.68 -7.36
C ASN A 89 -5.68 -1.27 -8.00
N LYS A 90 -4.85 -0.33 -7.52
CA LYS A 90 -4.69 0.98 -8.18
C LYS A 90 -4.18 0.86 -9.62
N LEU A 91 -3.18 0.00 -9.84
CA LEU A 91 -2.72 -0.31 -11.20
C LEU A 91 -3.79 -0.96 -12.08
N VAL A 92 -4.75 -1.69 -11.50
CA VAL A 92 -5.92 -2.23 -12.22
C VAL A 92 -6.92 -1.11 -12.55
N GLU A 93 -7.21 -0.22 -11.60
CA GLU A 93 -8.06 0.96 -11.83
C GLU A 93 -7.50 1.86 -12.95
N GLU A 94 -6.17 1.98 -13.03
CA GLU A 94 -5.45 2.70 -14.08
C GLU A 94 -5.39 1.96 -15.43
N GLY A 95 -5.92 0.73 -15.51
CA GLY A 95 -5.89 -0.09 -16.72
C GLY A 95 -4.50 -0.64 -17.09
N ARG A 96 -3.52 -0.56 -16.19
CA ARG A 96 -2.16 -1.08 -16.41
C ARG A 96 -2.05 -2.57 -16.09
N LEU A 97 -2.83 -3.03 -15.12
CA LEU A 97 -2.94 -4.45 -14.76
C LEU A 97 -4.37 -4.95 -14.95
N ARG A 98 -4.52 -6.26 -15.14
CA ARG A 98 -5.78 -7.00 -15.00
C ARG A 98 -5.66 -8.00 -13.86
N LYS A 99 -6.76 -8.25 -13.15
CA LYS A 99 -6.83 -9.20 -12.06
C LYS A 99 -7.60 -10.45 -12.49
N GLU A 100 -6.96 -11.61 -12.43
CA GLU A 100 -7.57 -12.89 -12.80
C GLU A 100 -7.23 -13.97 -11.78
N LYS A 101 -8.27 -14.67 -11.28
CA LYS A 101 -8.11 -15.77 -10.31
C LYS A 101 -7.19 -15.43 -9.12
N GLY A 102 -7.23 -14.18 -8.65
CA GLY A 102 -6.41 -13.70 -7.52
C GLY A 102 -4.94 -13.39 -7.85
N LYS A 103 -4.58 -13.34 -9.14
CA LYS A 103 -3.28 -12.92 -9.67
C LYS A 103 -3.43 -11.63 -10.49
N TYR A 104 -2.31 -10.94 -10.68
CA TYR A 104 -2.23 -9.67 -11.40
C TYR A 104 -1.33 -9.83 -12.62
N TYR A 105 -1.78 -9.35 -13.77
CA TYR A 105 -1.10 -9.48 -15.05
C TYR A 105 -1.06 -8.11 -15.76
N PRO A 106 0.01 -7.78 -16.51
CA PRO A 106 0.00 -6.59 -17.34
C PRO A 106 -1.10 -6.68 -18.42
N VAL A 107 -1.74 -5.55 -18.68
CA VAL A 107 -2.65 -5.39 -19.83
C VAL A 107 -1.78 -5.28 -21.08
N LYS A 108 -2.13 -6.02 -22.14
CA LYS A 108 -1.43 -6.01 -23.43
C LYS A 108 -1.90 -4.85 -24.29
#